data_AF-A0A1F4ZTD5-F1
#
_entry.id   AF-A0A1F4ZTD5-F1
#
_cell.length_a   1.000
_cell.length_b   1.000
_cell.length_c   1.000
_cell.angle_alpha   90.00
_cell.angle_beta   90.00
_cell.angle_gamma   90.00
#
_symmetry.space_group_name_H-M   'P 1'
#
loop_
_entity.id
_entity.type
_entity.pdbx_description
1 polymer ?
#
loop_
_entity_poly.entity_id
_entity_poly.type
_entity_poly.pdbx_seq_one_letter_code
_entity_poly.pdbx_strand_id
1 'polypeptide(L)'
;MLMRNLFHYFDDYIIRDIGSMYNLSHYNASVDGLGRCGFQMVMTLCTFCEILGALEMGKIDKDHGDEKFEHFVVNHLHKKYHPYKQIVYNYARHGIAHGFITPPGLMVLLSGDEETHLGKFEDYFVFDVFCFKDDVLSGYEEIKKKYNDYEEYREQMNSNYEDFLSFLLKWKTSMEGVVNSTKPREITFNKNQGDTGMAVPSGAYMVDKNFEKLSDNLEGDLGITKIPLGGASGCNAAPEFTRLPDDILERINSKIMHKTIASGIKNS
;
A
#
# COMPACT_ATOMS: atom_id res chain seq x y z
N MET A 1 -6.83 30.67 2.11
CA MET A 1 -6.02 29.43 2.21
C MET A 1 -7.03 28.29 2.30
N LEU A 2 -7.30 27.59 1.18
CA LEU A 2 -8.20 26.44 1.19
C LEU A 2 -7.54 25.34 2.03
N MET A 3 -8.14 24.96 3.16
CA MET A 3 -7.76 23.70 3.81
C MET A 3 -7.90 22.62 2.75
N ARG A 4 -6.79 21.97 2.38
CA ARG A 4 -6.85 20.74 1.59
C ARG A 4 -7.62 19.77 2.47
N ASN A 5 -8.82 19.36 2.04
CA ASN A 5 -9.60 18.37 2.78
C ASN A 5 -8.80 17.05 2.85
N LEU A 6 -9.11 16.22 3.84
CA LEU A 6 -8.54 14.87 4.02
C LEU A 6 -8.43 14.10 2.69
N PHE A 7 -9.47 14.16 1.86
CA PHE A 7 -9.56 13.41 0.61
C PHE A 7 -8.57 13.89 -0.45
N HIS A 8 -8.18 15.16 -0.48
CA HIS A 8 -7.09 15.60 -1.36
C HIS A 8 -5.78 14.89 -1.04
N TYR A 9 -5.48 14.64 0.25
CA TYR A 9 -4.29 13.88 0.64
C TYR A 9 -4.40 12.42 0.19
N PHE A 10 -5.56 11.79 0.30
CA PHE A 10 -5.69 10.41 -0.19
C PHE A 10 -5.65 10.32 -1.71
N ASP A 11 -6.35 11.21 -2.42
CA ASP A 11 -6.39 11.28 -3.88
C ASP A 11 -4.98 11.49 -4.47
N ASP A 12 -4.25 12.49 -3.96
CA ASP A 12 -2.94 12.87 -4.50
C ASP A 12 -1.83 11.84 -4.20
N TYR A 13 -1.96 11.07 -3.12
CA TYR A 13 -0.88 10.19 -2.65
C TYR A 13 -1.28 8.72 -2.82
N ILE A 14 -2.24 8.25 -2.03
CA ILE A 14 -2.58 6.82 -1.98
C ILE A 14 -3.25 6.36 -3.27
N ILE A 15 -4.26 7.08 -3.76
CA ILE A 15 -5.00 6.69 -4.96
C ILE A 15 -4.09 6.75 -6.19
N ARG A 16 -3.27 7.80 -6.30
CA ARG A 16 -2.27 7.92 -7.36
C ARG A 16 -1.24 6.79 -7.35
N ASP A 17 -0.76 6.39 -6.17
CA ASP A 17 0.21 5.29 -6.04
C ASP A 17 -0.43 3.94 -6.40
N ILE A 18 -1.67 3.70 -5.97
CA ILE A 18 -2.46 2.54 -6.38
C ILE A 18 -2.61 2.49 -7.90
N GLY A 19 -2.98 3.61 -8.53
CA GLY A 19 -3.09 3.72 -9.98
C GLY A 19 -1.75 3.46 -10.69
N SER A 20 -0.64 3.94 -10.14
CA SER A 20 0.70 3.72 -10.68
C SER A 20 1.11 2.24 -10.60
N MET A 21 0.88 1.58 -9.46
CA MET A 21 1.13 0.14 -9.30
C MET A 21 0.26 -0.71 -10.24
N TYR A 22 -1.01 -0.33 -10.40
CA TYR A 22 -1.93 -0.98 -11.33
C TYR A 22 -1.41 -0.87 -12.77
N ASN A 23 -1.00 0.32 -13.20
CA ASN A 23 -0.49 0.56 -14.54
C ASN A 23 0.82 -0.19 -14.82
N LEU A 24 1.77 -0.20 -13.87
CA LEU A 24 3.01 -0.98 -13.99
C LEU A 24 2.72 -2.47 -14.15
N SER A 25 1.72 -2.97 -13.44
CA SER A 25 1.31 -4.38 -13.50
C SER A 25 0.61 -4.75 -14.81
N HIS A 26 0.05 -3.77 -15.52
CA HIS A 26 -0.61 -3.94 -16.83
C HIS A 26 0.34 -3.73 -18.02
N TYR A 27 1.30 -2.80 -17.91
CA TYR A 27 2.03 -2.28 -19.09
C TYR A 27 3.22 -3.15 -19.53
N ASN A 28 3.74 -4.01 -18.65
CA ASN A 28 4.80 -4.98 -18.98
C ASN A 28 4.32 -6.41 -18.75
N ALA A 29 3.45 -6.89 -19.64
CA ALA A 29 3.23 -8.34 -19.83
C ALA A 29 4.42 -9.00 -20.55
N SER A 30 5.66 -8.59 -20.24
CA SER A 30 6.85 -9.31 -20.71
C SER A 30 6.85 -10.71 -20.10
N VAL A 31 7.26 -11.64 -20.94
CA VAL A 31 7.15 -13.10 -20.88
C VAL A 31 7.58 -13.76 -19.55
N ASP A 32 8.25 -13.04 -18.67
CA ASP A 32 8.89 -13.59 -17.47
C ASP A 32 8.16 -13.26 -16.14
N GLY A 33 7.09 -12.47 -16.16
CA GLY A 33 6.29 -12.15 -14.95
C GLY A 33 7.01 -11.32 -13.87
N LEU A 34 8.29 -10.98 -14.09
CA LEU A 34 9.10 -10.12 -13.22
C LEU A 34 8.66 -8.66 -13.37
N GLY A 35 8.35 -8.00 -12.24
CA GLY A 35 8.02 -6.57 -12.21
C GLY A 35 6.55 -6.20 -11.94
N ARG A 36 5.69 -7.17 -11.61
CA ARG A 36 4.31 -6.88 -11.20
C ARG A 36 4.24 -6.47 -9.71
N CYS A 37 3.47 -5.44 -9.39
CA CYS A 37 3.38 -4.86 -8.04
C CYS A 37 2.30 -5.51 -7.17
N GLY A 38 1.93 -6.77 -7.42
CA GLY A 38 0.76 -7.41 -6.80
C GLY A 38 0.83 -7.41 -5.27
N PHE A 39 1.93 -7.93 -4.69
CA PHE A 39 2.11 -7.97 -3.23
C PHE A 39 2.22 -6.57 -2.60
N GLN A 40 2.91 -5.63 -3.26
CA GLN A 40 3.00 -4.25 -2.81
C GLN A 40 1.62 -3.58 -2.83
N MET A 41 0.81 -3.87 -3.84
CA MET A 41 -0.54 -3.34 -3.96
C MET A 41 -1.46 -3.92 -2.88
N VAL A 42 -1.33 -5.21 -2.53
CA VAL A 42 -2.04 -5.81 -1.38
C VAL A 42 -1.69 -5.06 -0.10
N MET A 43 -0.41 -4.82 0.14
CA MET A 43 0.08 -4.09 1.32
C MET A 43 -0.50 -2.68 1.41
N THR A 44 -0.42 -1.92 0.32
CA THR A 44 -0.93 -0.55 0.25
C THR A 44 -2.44 -0.50 0.45
N LEU A 45 -3.21 -1.38 -0.20
CA LEU A 45 -4.66 -1.43 -0.07
C LEU A 45 -5.11 -1.82 1.34
N CYS A 46 -4.47 -2.84 1.95
CA CYS A 46 -4.81 -3.21 3.32
C CYS A 46 -4.48 -2.09 4.32
N THR A 47 -3.32 -1.42 4.14
CA THR A 47 -2.96 -0.26 4.95
C THR A 47 -3.94 0.89 4.76
N PHE A 48 -4.44 1.10 3.54
CA PHE A 48 -5.44 2.13 3.29
C PHE A 48 -6.77 1.81 3.98
N CYS A 49 -7.21 0.54 3.97
CA CYS A 49 -8.36 0.08 4.74
C CYS A 49 -8.18 0.35 6.25
N GLU A 50 -6.98 0.10 6.80
CA GLU A 50 -6.66 0.40 8.20
C GLU A 50 -6.77 1.90 8.50
N ILE A 51 -6.23 2.76 7.63
CA ILE A 51 -6.28 4.22 7.81
C ILE A 51 -7.73 4.71 7.77
N LEU A 52 -8.52 4.28 6.78
CA LEU A 52 -9.93 4.68 6.65
C LEU A 52 -10.76 4.20 7.84
N GLY A 53 -10.57 2.95 8.27
CA GLY A 53 -11.23 2.42 9.46
C GLY A 53 -10.81 3.15 10.74
N ALA A 54 -9.53 3.48 10.89
CA ALA A 54 -9.04 4.27 12.03
C ALA A 54 -9.71 5.65 12.11
N LEU A 55 -9.85 6.31 10.96
CA LEU A 55 -10.49 7.62 10.85
C LEU A 55 -11.98 7.57 11.16
N GLU A 56 -12.72 6.57 10.67
CA GLU A 56 -14.14 6.43 11.01
C GLU A 56 -14.36 6.06 12.48
N MET A 57 -13.47 5.26 13.06
CA MET A 57 -13.54 4.87 14.47
C MET A 57 -13.05 5.96 15.43
N GLY A 58 -12.30 6.96 14.95
CA GLY A 58 -11.58 7.90 15.81
C GLY A 58 -10.50 7.24 16.67
N LYS A 59 -9.93 6.11 16.22
CA LYS A 59 -8.88 5.35 16.93
C LYS A 59 -7.53 5.55 16.24
N ILE A 60 -6.87 6.67 16.51
CA ILE A 60 -5.58 7.02 15.90
C ILE A 60 -4.43 6.62 16.83
N ASP A 61 -3.92 5.41 16.63
CA ASP A 61 -2.78 4.86 17.35
C ASP A 61 -2.06 3.78 16.52
N LYS A 62 -0.93 3.28 17.03
CA LYS A 62 -0.11 2.25 16.38
C LYS A 62 -0.59 0.81 16.61
N ASP A 63 -1.56 0.63 17.50
CA ASP A 63 -1.99 -0.68 17.98
C ASP A 63 -3.31 -1.08 17.29
N HIS A 64 -3.76 -2.33 17.47
CA HIS A 64 -5.09 -2.79 17.00
C HIS A 64 -5.40 -2.48 15.52
N GLY A 65 -4.40 -2.63 14.64
CA GLY A 65 -4.58 -2.42 13.20
C GLY A 65 -5.61 -3.39 12.59
N ASP A 66 -5.74 -4.59 13.16
CA ASP A 66 -6.72 -5.59 12.78
C ASP A 66 -8.15 -5.11 12.99
N GLU A 67 -8.44 -4.47 14.13
CA GLU A 67 -9.76 -3.90 14.41
C GLU A 67 -10.11 -2.78 13.42
N LYS A 68 -9.14 -1.93 13.09
CA LYS A 68 -9.31 -0.81 12.15
C LYS A 68 -9.54 -1.32 10.73
N PHE A 69 -8.75 -2.29 10.29
CA PHE A 69 -8.96 -3.00 9.03
C PHE A 69 -10.34 -3.66 8.98
N GLU A 70 -10.69 -4.42 10.03
CA GLU A 70 -11.97 -5.13 10.13
C GLU A 70 -13.15 -4.16 10.07
N HIS A 71 -13.05 -3.01 10.73
CA HIS A 71 -14.07 -1.97 10.67
C HIS A 71 -14.36 -1.55 9.22
N PHE A 72 -13.32 -1.26 8.44
CA PHE A 72 -13.48 -0.89 7.04
C PHE A 72 -14.10 -2.04 6.21
N VAL A 73 -13.55 -3.26 6.35
CA VAL A 73 -14.03 -4.43 5.60
C VAL A 73 -15.51 -4.71 5.88
N VAL A 74 -15.95 -4.64 7.13
CA VAL A 74 -17.32 -4.97 7.52
C VAL A 74 -18.33 -3.91 7.08
N ASN A 75 -17.92 -2.64 7.06
CA ASN A 75 -18.83 -1.53 6.78
C ASN A 75 -18.88 -1.12 5.31
N HIS A 76 -17.80 -1.31 4.56
CA HIS A 76 -17.65 -0.75 3.21
C HIS A 76 -17.33 -1.75 2.11
N LEU A 77 -16.96 -3.00 2.47
CA LEU A 77 -16.73 -4.03 1.48
C LEU A 77 -17.90 -5.02 1.42
N HIS A 78 -18.02 -5.69 0.27
CA HIS A 78 -19.03 -6.72 0.08
C HIS A 78 -18.85 -7.86 1.11
N LYS A 79 -19.97 -8.41 1.60
CA LYS A 79 -20.00 -9.47 2.64
C LYS A 79 -19.17 -10.71 2.33
N LYS A 80 -18.80 -10.91 1.05
CA LYS A 80 -17.87 -11.95 0.59
C LYS A 80 -16.52 -11.92 1.29
N TYR A 81 -16.05 -10.75 1.75
CA TYR A 81 -14.78 -10.61 2.46
C TYR A 81 -14.85 -11.03 3.94
N HIS A 82 -16.05 -11.06 4.54
CA HIS A 82 -16.19 -11.26 5.99
C HIS A 82 -15.60 -12.59 6.51
N PRO A 83 -15.76 -13.74 5.82
CA PRO A 83 -15.15 -15.00 6.28
C PRO A 83 -13.63 -14.99 6.18
N TYR A 84 -13.06 -14.13 5.32
CA TYR A 84 -11.64 -14.14 4.99
C TYR A 84 -10.87 -12.97 5.58
N LYS A 85 -11.54 -11.99 6.20
CA LYS A 85 -10.90 -10.76 6.74
C LYS A 85 -9.67 -11.04 7.61
N GLN A 86 -9.71 -12.07 8.44
CA GLN A 86 -8.58 -12.47 9.29
C GLN A 86 -7.43 -13.10 8.50
N ILE A 87 -7.73 -13.83 7.43
CA ILE A 87 -6.71 -14.36 6.50
C ILE A 87 -6.09 -13.20 5.71
N VAL A 88 -6.90 -12.31 5.16
CA VAL A 88 -6.41 -11.13 4.43
C VAL A 88 -5.52 -10.28 5.34
N TYR A 89 -5.92 -10.03 6.58
CA TYR A 89 -5.14 -9.20 7.49
C TYR A 89 -3.87 -9.88 8.04
N ASN A 90 -4.00 -11.08 8.62
CA ASN A 90 -2.87 -11.71 9.29
C ASN A 90 -1.91 -12.38 8.29
N TYR A 91 -2.46 -12.99 7.24
CA TYR A 91 -1.67 -13.81 6.33
C TYR A 91 -1.24 -13.05 5.08
N ALA A 92 -2.12 -12.26 4.46
CA ALA A 92 -1.70 -11.41 3.35
C ALA A 92 -0.98 -10.15 3.86
N ARG A 93 -1.65 -9.25 4.59
CA ARG A 93 -1.02 -7.98 5.03
C ARG A 93 0.19 -8.22 5.95
N HIS A 94 0.01 -8.86 7.11
CA HIS A 94 1.14 -9.05 8.04
C HIS A 94 2.18 -10.03 7.51
N GLY A 95 1.74 -11.14 6.90
CA GLY A 95 2.66 -12.14 6.33
C GLY A 95 3.55 -11.56 5.23
N ILE A 96 3.02 -10.76 4.31
CA ILE A 96 3.81 -10.08 3.29
C ILE A 96 4.74 -9.04 3.92
N ALA A 97 4.26 -8.25 4.88
CA ALA A 97 5.05 -7.18 5.51
C ALA A 97 6.30 -7.69 6.24
N HIS A 98 6.19 -8.83 6.92
CA HIS A 98 7.23 -9.34 7.81
C HIS A 98 7.99 -10.55 7.26
N GLY A 99 7.47 -11.21 6.23
CA GLY A 99 8.00 -12.48 5.75
C GLY A 99 9.32 -12.39 4.99
N PHE A 100 9.65 -11.23 4.40
CA PHE A 100 10.73 -11.05 3.40
C PHE A 100 10.63 -11.95 2.15
N ILE A 101 9.81 -13.00 2.21
CA ILE A 101 9.42 -13.92 1.14
C ILE A 101 7.90 -13.96 1.04
N THR A 102 7.38 -14.31 -0.14
CA THR A 102 5.96 -14.56 -0.33
C THR A 102 5.46 -15.65 0.63
N PRO A 103 4.37 -15.41 1.39
CA PRO A 103 3.81 -16.43 2.27
C PRO A 103 3.47 -17.73 1.51
N PRO A 104 3.94 -18.90 1.96
CA PRO A 104 3.74 -20.16 1.25
C PRO A 104 2.28 -20.60 1.35
N GLY A 105 1.58 -20.66 0.21
CA GLY A 105 0.14 -20.89 0.17
C GLY A 105 -0.68 -19.62 -0.06
N LEU A 106 -0.06 -18.46 -0.29
CA LEU A 106 -0.73 -17.26 -0.80
C LEU A 106 -0.51 -17.12 -2.31
N MET A 107 -1.60 -16.95 -3.06
CA MET A 107 -1.57 -16.67 -4.49
C MET A 107 -2.22 -15.31 -4.75
N VAL A 108 -1.41 -14.33 -5.17
CA VAL A 108 -1.91 -13.01 -5.57
C VAL A 108 -2.15 -12.98 -7.07
N LEU A 109 -3.40 -12.79 -7.47
CA LEU A 109 -3.80 -12.67 -8.88
C LEU A 109 -3.93 -11.20 -9.29
N LEU A 110 -3.77 -10.98 -10.59
CA LEU A 110 -3.83 -9.69 -11.27
C LEU A 110 -4.72 -9.83 -12.51
N SER A 111 -5.87 -10.48 -12.34
CA SER A 111 -6.76 -10.87 -13.43
C SER A 111 -8.01 -9.99 -13.51
N GLY A 112 -8.49 -9.48 -12.37
CA GLY A 112 -9.77 -8.78 -12.30
C GLY A 112 -10.98 -9.71 -12.40
N ASP A 113 -10.81 -11.03 -12.24
CA ASP A 113 -11.92 -11.99 -12.27
C ASP A 113 -12.70 -12.02 -10.94
N GLU A 114 -13.86 -11.36 -10.92
CA GLU A 114 -14.75 -11.32 -9.76
C GLU A 114 -15.26 -12.70 -9.30
N GLU A 115 -15.27 -13.74 -10.14
CA GLU A 115 -15.73 -15.05 -9.70
C GLU A 115 -14.68 -15.81 -8.88
N THR A 116 -13.39 -15.54 -9.12
CA THR A 116 -12.27 -16.27 -8.50
C THR A 116 -11.35 -15.40 -7.65
N HIS A 117 -11.69 -14.13 -7.46
CA HIS A 117 -10.86 -13.15 -6.77
C HIS A 117 -10.55 -13.42 -5.29
N LEU A 118 -11.30 -14.29 -4.61
CA LEU A 118 -11.08 -14.53 -3.18
C LEU A 118 -11.57 -15.91 -2.74
N GLY A 119 -10.65 -16.72 -2.19
CA GLY A 119 -11.03 -18.00 -1.60
C GLY A 119 -9.89 -19.03 -1.59
N LYS A 120 -10.24 -20.29 -1.39
CA LYS A 120 -9.28 -21.41 -1.42
C LYS A 120 -9.32 -22.08 -2.80
N PHE A 121 -8.14 -22.29 -3.38
CA PHE A 121 -7.93 -23.09 -4.58
C PHE A 121 -6.78 -24.07 -4.34
N GLU A 122 -7.10 -25.37 -4.30
CA GLU A 122 -6.13 -26.42 -3.90
C GLU A 122 -5.48 -26.07 -2.55
N ASP A 123 -4.15 -25.99 -2.47
CA ASP A 123 -3.42 -25.64 -1.26
C ASP A 123 -3.15 -24.13 -1.12
N TYR A 124 -3.70 -23.31 -2.02
CA TYR A 124 -3.50 -21.87 -2.06
C TYR A 124 -4.75 -21.11 -1.59
N PHE A 125 -4.52 -20.04 -0.84
CA PHE A 125 -5.46 -18.94 -0.70
C PHE A 125 -5.25 -17.97 -1.85
N VAL A 126 -6.27 -17.82 -2.69
CA VAL A 126 -6.29 -16.95 -3.85
C VAL A 126 -6.82 -15.58 -3.45
N PHE A 127 -6.12 -14.54 -3.87
CA PHE A 127 -6.41 -13.14 -3.61
C PHE A 127 -6.13 -12.31 -4.88
N ASP A 128 -7.16 -11.96 -5.64
CA ASP A 128 -7.02 -11.05 -6.78
C ASP A 128 -7.03 -9.60 -6.30
N VAL A 129 -5.89 -8.95 -6.44
CA VAL A 129 -5.69 -7.60 -5.92
C VAL A 129 -6.32 -6.52 -6.82
N PHE A 130 -6.65 -6.82 -8.08
CA PHE A 130 -7.37 -5.87 -8.93
C PHE A 130 -8.84 -5.77 -8.53
N CYS A 131 -9.50 -6.91 -8.28
CA CYS A 131 -10.84 -6.89 -7.71
C CYS A 131 -10.85 -6.23 -6.33
N PHE A 132 -9.88 -6.57 -5.47
CA PHE A 132 -9.79 -5.94 -4.15
C PHE A 132 -9.57 -4.43 -4.25
N LYS A 133 -8.74 -3.95 -5.18
CA LYS A 133 -8.56 -2.52 -5.46
C LYS A 133 -9.90 -1.87 -5.78
N ASP A 134 -10.64 -2.39 -6.75
CA ASP A 134 -11.90 -1.79 -7.18
C ASP A 134 -12.95 -1.77 -6.05
N ASP A 135 -13.01 -2.83 -5.25
CA ASP A 135 -13.88 -2.90 -4.07
C ASP A 135 -13.48 -1.87 -2.99
N VAL A 136 -12.18 -1.72 -2.69
CA VAL A 136 -11.67 -0.73 -1.72
C VAL A 136 -11.91 0.70 -2.21
N LEU A 137 -11.68 0.97 -3.49
CA LEU A 137 -11.92 2.30 -4.07
C LEU A 137 -13.41 2.66 -4.06
N SER A 138 -14.29 1.67 -4.26
CA SER A 138 -15.74 1.87 -4.14
C SER A 138 -16.13 2.26 -2.71
N GLY A 139 -15.63 1.53 -1.70
CA GLY A 139 -15.85 1.89 -0.29
C GLY A 139 -15.28 3.25 0.09
N TYR A 140 -14.12 3.63 -0.46
CA TYR A 140 -13.55 4.96 -0.29
C TYR A 140 -14.46 6.07 -0.86
N GLU A 141 -15.02 5.88 -2.05
CA GLU A 141 -15.96 6.84 -2.64
C GLU A 141 -17.28 6.94 -1.85
N GLU A 142 -17.74 5.85 -1.23
CA GLU A 142 -18.88 5.87 -0.30
C GLU A 142 -18.59 6.73 0.94
N ILE A 143 -17.41 6.56 1.55
CA ILE A 143 -16.95 7.39 2.67
C ILE A 143 -16.86 8.87 2.26
N LYS A 144 -16.28 9.15 1.10
CA LYS A 144 -16.12 10.51 0.56
C LYS A 144 -17.47 11.17 0.29
N LYS A 145 -18.43 10.42 -0.26
CA LYS A 145 -19.80 10.89 -0.45
C LYS A 145 -20.47 11.20 0.88
N LYS A 146 -20.39 10.30 1.87
CA LYS A 146 -20.92 10.51 3.22
C LYS A 146 -20.29 11.76 3.88
N TYR A 147 -18.99 11.96 3.72
CA TYR A 147 -18.31 13.18 4.17
C TYR A 147 -18.87 14.45 3.54
N ASN A 148 -19.23 14.43 2.26
CA ASN A 148 -19.79 15.61 1.61
C ASN A 148 -21.24 15.89 2.03
N ASP A 149 -22.03 14.83 2.22
CA ASP A 149 -23.47 14.89 2.44
C ASP A 149 -23.86 15.16 3.91
N TYR A 150 -23.02 14.75 4.88
CA TYR A 150 -23.36 14.80 6.31
C TYR A 150 -22.36 15.65 7.11
N GLU A 151 -22.82 16.78 7.64
CA GLU A 151 -21.99 17.77 8.35
C GLU A 151 -21.32 17.21 9.62
N GLU A 152 -22.10 16.55 10.50
CA GLU A 152 -21.57 15.95 11.73
C GLU A 152 -20.46 14.93 11.45
N TYR A 153 -20.65 14.09 10.42
CA TYR A 153 -19.66 13.10 10.01
C TYR A 153 -18.41 13.76 9.44
N ARG A 154 -18.56 14.86 8.70
CA ARG A 154 -17.43 15.66 8.20
C ARG A 154 -16.63 16.32 9.32
N GLU A 155 -17.28 16.89 10.31
CA GLU A 155 -16.59 17.48 11.47
C GLU A 155 -15.81 16.40 12.24
N GLN A 156 -16.43 15.25 12.49
CA GLN A 156 -15.78 14.11 13.12
C GLN A 156 -14.54 13.64 12.32
N MET A 157 -14.70 13.40 11.02
CA MET A 157 -13.61 12.95 10.16
C MET A 157 -12.46 13.95 10.09
N ASN A 158 -12.75 15.25 10.07
CA ASN A 158 -11.72 16.29 10.11
C ASN A 158 -10.97 16.30 11.44
N SER A 159 -11.68 16.18 12.57
CA SER A 159 -11.04 16.06 13.89
C SER A 159 -10.11 14.85 13.95
N ASN A 160 -10.60 13.68 13.51
CA ASN A 160 -9.83 12.44 13.51
C ASN A 160 -8.63 12.51 12.55
N TYR A 161 -8.74 13.26 11.46
CA TYR A 161 -7.62 13.50 10.56
C TYR A 161 -6.53 14.39 11.17
N GLU A 162 -6.89 15.43 11.91
CA GLU A 162 -5.91 16.26 12.64
C GLU A 162 -5.15 15.43 13.70
N ASP A 163 -5.86 14.50 14.36
CA ASP A 163 -5.23 13.53 15.27
C ASP A 163 -4.28 12.59 14.52
N PHE A 164 -4.66 12.13 13.32
CA PHE A 164 -3.80 11.33 12.43
C PHE A 164 -2.53 12.07 12.01
N LEU A 165 -2.64 13.33 11.60
CA LEU A 165 -1.48 14.17 11.27
C LEU A 165 -0.57 14.36 12.49
N SER A 166 -1.15 14.61 13.66
CA SER A 166 -0.41 14.74 14.91
C SER A 166 0.33 13.46 15.29
N PHE A 167 -0.30 12.29 15.09
CA PHE A 167 0.33 10.98 15.26
C PHE A 167 1.51 10.79 14.31
N LEU A 168 1.33 11.07 13.01
CA LEU A 168 2.41 10.96 12.02
C LEU A 168 3.59 11.88 12.33
N LEU A 169 3.33 13.11 12.78
CA LEU A 169 4.38 14.05 13.15
C LEU A 169 5.21 13.54 14.34
N LYS A 170 4.56 13.04 15.40
CA LYS A 170 5.24 12.45 16.55
C LYS A 170 6.08 11.24 16.13
N TRP A 171 5.54 10.39 15.26
CA TRP A 171 6.25 9.23 14.75
C TRP A 171 7.47 9.62 13.92
N LYS A 172 7.32 10.61 13.02
CA LYS A 172 8.44 11.19 12.25
C LYS A 172 9.55 11.68 13.17
N THR A 173 9.25 12.51 14.16
CA THR A 173 10.26 13.03 15.11
C THR A 173 10.96 11.89 15.87
N SER A 174 10.21 10.87 16.28
CA SER A 174 10.80 9.68 16.92
C SER A 174 11.75 8.94 15.97
N MET A 175 11.37 8.75 14.71
CA MET A 175 12.19 8.10 13.70
C MET A 175 13.43 8.91 13.34
N GLU A 176 13.33 10.24 13.24
CA GLU A 176 14.47 11.13 13.05
C GLU A 176 15.49 10.99 14.20
N GLY A 177 15.02 10.91 15.45
CA GLY A 177 15.87 10.62 16.60
C GLY A 177 16.63 9.29 16.46
N VAL A 178 15.93 8.23 16.04
CA VAL A 178 16.55 6.92 15.78
C VAL A 178 17.57 7.01 14.65
N VAL A 179 17.20 7.59 13.50
CA VAL A 179 18.08 7.73 12.34
C VAL A 179 19.34 8.51 12.73
N ASN A 180 19.20 9.66 13.39
CA ASN A 180 20.33 10.48 13.83
C ASN A 180 21.23 9.72 14.83
N SER A 181 20.66 8.89 15.70
CA SER A 181 21.44 8.06 16.63
C SER A 181 22.30 7.00 15.92
N THR A 182 21.89 6.55 14.73
CA THR A 182 22.64 5.58 13.92
C THR A 182 23.77 6.20 13.11
N LYS A 183 23.88 7.54 13.07
CA LYS A 183 24.88 8.30 12.31
C LYS A 183 25.04 7.79 10.87
N PRO A 184 23.95 7.73 10.07
CA PRO A 184 24.00 7.21 8.72
C PRO A 184 25.00 8.01 7.89
N ARG A 185 25.67 7.33 6.95
CA ARG A 185 26.57 7.99 6.01
C ARG A 185 25.76 8.98 5.17
N GLU A 186 26.20 10.22 5.13
CA GLU A 186 25.67 11.23 4.21
C GLU A 186 26.03 10.85 2.76
N ILE A 187 25.01 10.78 1.90
CA ILE A 187 25.16 10.47 0.48
C ILE A 187 24.96 11.78 -0.30
N THR A 188 25.97 12.20 -1.05
CA THR A 188 25.87 13.35 -1.96
C THR A 188 25.38 12.88 -3.32
N PHE A 189 24.22 13.40 -3.74
CA PHE A 189 23.68 13.14 -5.07
C PHE A 189 24.39 14.03 -6.10
N ASN A 190 24.95 13.42 -7.14
CA ASN A 190 25.46 14.16 -8.29
C ASN A 190 24.27 14.61 -9.14
N LYS A 191 23.88 15.89 -9.02
CA LYS A 191 22.77 16.50 -9.77
C LYS A 191 22.91 16.40 -11.29
N ASN A 192 24.10 16.05 -11.81
CA ASN A 192 24.38 15.92 -13.24
C ASN A 192 24.29 14.47 -13.75
N GLN A 193 24.04 13.48 -12.90
CA GLN A 193 23.66 12.14 -13.35
C GLN A 193 22.15 12.15 -13.61
N GLY A 194 21.78 12.23 -14.89
CA GLY A 194 20.39 12.17 -15.33
C GLY A 194 19.68 10.93 -14.80
N ASP A 195 18.40 11.10 -14.46
CA ASP A 195 17.46 10.08 -13.95
C ASP A 195 18.14 8.85 -13.35
N THR A 196 18.73 9.02 -12.17
CA THR A 196 18.86 7.88 -11.27
C THR A 196 17.44 7.38 -11.02
N GLY A 197 17.13 6.15 -11.46
CA GLY A 197 15.84 5.48 -11.27
C GLY A 197 15.51 5.29 -9.80
N MET A 198 15.26 6.39 -9.11
CA MET A 198 14.89 6.44 -7.71
C MET A 198 13.39 6.27 -7.64
N ALA A 199 12.96 5.30 -6.84
CA ALA A 199 11.62 5.32 -6.28
C ALA A 199 11.56 6.52 -5.33
N VAL A 200 11.17 7.67 -5.85
CA VAL A 200 10.80 8.81 -5.01
C VAL A 200 9.52 8.42 -4.26
N PRO A 201 9.49 8.52 -2.93
CA PRO A 201 8.24 8.48 -2.20
C PRO A 201 7.29 9.50 -2.82
N SER A 202 6.03 9.14 -2.99
CA SER A 202 5.01 10.08 -3.45
C SER A 202 5.06 11.34 -2.57
N GLY A 203 5.47 12.46 -3.15
CA GLY A 203 5.74 13.71 -2.42
C GLY A 203 7.10 14.39 -2.67
N ALA A 204 8.02 13.80 -3.43
CA ALA A 204 9.30 14.47 -3.76
C ALA A 204 9.17 15.74 -4.62
N TYR A 205 7.96 16.09 -5.06
CA TYR A 205 7.62 17.40 -5.65
C TYR A 205 6.88 18.33 -4.68
N MET A 206 7.07 18.19 -3.38
CA MET A 206 6.77 19.28 -2.44
C MET A 206 7.96 20.27 -2.47
N VAL A 207 7.98 21.14 -3.48
CA VAL A 207 8.50 22.50 -3.27
C VAL A 207 7.47 23.21 -2.39
N ASP A 208 7.39 22.85 -1.12
CA ASP A 208 6.47 23.49 -0.20
C ASP A 208 7.28 24.10 0.93
N LYS A 209 7.62 25.39 0.73
CA LYS A 209 8.18 26.33 1.71
C LYS A 209 7.28 26.54 2.94
N ASN A 210 6.29 25.67 3.17
CA ASN A 210 5.24 25.81 4.18
C ASN A 210 5.27 24.71 5.24
N PHE A 211 6.20 23.75 5.18
CA PHE A 211 6.47 22.85 6.31
C PHE A 211 7.47 23.44 7.33
N GLU A 212 8.04 24.62 7.06
CA GLU A 212 9.02 25.32 7.91
C GLU A 212 8.42 26.21 9.01
N LYS A 213 7.14 26.03 9.40
CA LYS A 213 6.55 26.80 10.52
C LYS A 213 5.98 25.95 11.63
N LEU A 214 6.72 24.93 12.03
CA LEU A 214 6.56 24.30 13.34
C LEU A 214 7.92 24.27 14.07
N SER A 215 7.95 25.14 15.09
CA SER A 215 8.95 25.36 16.14
C SER A 215 10.35 25.86 15.73
N ASP A 216 10.47 27.18 15.61
CA ASP A 216 11.68 27.91 16.00
C ASP A 216 11.89 27.72 17.51
N ASN A 217 12.75 26.79 17.89
CA ASN A 217 13.54 26.79 19.13
C ASN A 217 14.25 25.45 19.23
N LEU A 218 15.56 25.44 18.94
CA LEU A 218 16.60 24.68 19.65
C LEU A 218 17.93 24.88 18.90
N GLU A 219 18.62 25.97 19.26
CA GLU A 219 20.05 26.13 18.97
C GLU A 219 20.85 25.13 19.80
N GLY A 220 21.89 24.54 19.20
CA GLY A 220 22.82 23.66 19.89
C GLY A 220 23.96 23.20 18.99
N ASP A 221 25.14 23.75 19.26
CA ASP A 221 26.34 23.81 18.45
C ASP A 221 27.29 22.59 18.59
N LEU A 222 28.29 22.54 17.69
CA LEU A 222 29.62 21.91 17.78
C LEU A 222 29.88 20.49 17.21
N GLY A 223 30.83 20.46 16.26
CA GLY A 223 32.07 19.70 16.48
C GLY A 223 32.41 18.57 15.49
N ILE A 224 33.34 18.86 14.58
CA ILE A 224 33.92 18.00 13.53
C ILE A 224 34.82 16.89 14.10
N THR A 225 34.83 15.65 13.54
CA THR A 225 36.04 14.93 12.99
C THR A 225 35.84 13.45 12.56
N LYS A 226 35.97 13.21 11.24
CA LYS A 226 36.69 12.17 10.43
C LYS A 226 36.84 10.66 10.80
N ILE A 227 36.36 9.81 9.84
CA ILE A 227 36.94 8.58 9.17
C ILE A 227 36.83 7.20 9.91
N PRO A 228 36.73 5.99 9.25
CA PRO A 228 36.49 5.59 7.84
C PRO A 228 35.31 4.62 7.60
N LEU A 229 35.03 4.46 6.30
CA LEU A 229 34.13 3.54 5.60
C LEU A 229 34.60 2.08 5.50
N GLY A 230 33.64 1.16 5.54
CA GLY A 230 33.59 -0.09 4.75
C GLY A 230 32.10 -0.38 4.49
N GLY A 231 31.59 -0.61 3.29
CA GLY A 231 32.15 -1.30 2.14
C GLY A 231 31.33 -2.58 1.95
N ALA A 232 30.24 -2.51 1.18
CA ALA A 232 29.53 -3.72 0.74
C ALA A 232 29.24 -3.58 -0.75
N SER A 233 30.02 -4.33 -1.51
CA SER A 233 29.89 -4.56 -2.94
C SER A 233 29.25 -5.93 -3.14
N GLY A 234 28.43 -6.07 -4.18
CA GLY A 234 28.12 -7.35 -4.81
C GLY A 234 26.95 -8.13 -4.22
N CYS A 235 25.81 -8.10 -4.91
CA CYS A 235 24.78 -9.14 -4.85
C CYS A 235 24.41 -9.48 -6.30
N ASN A 236 25.19 -10.36 -6.92
CA ASN A 236 24.79 -11.06 -8.14
C ASN A 236 23.98 -12.30 -7.75
N ALA A 237 22.92 -12.56 -8.52
CA ALA A 237 22.05 -13.74 -8.54
C ALA A 237 21.17 -13.95 -7.29
N ALA A 238 19.91 -13.51 -7.38
CA ALA A 238 18.83 -14.02 -6.54
C ALA A 238 18.23 -15.28 -7.20
N PRO A 239 18.07 -16.40 -6.46
CA PRO A 239 17.49 -17.64 -6.97
C PRO A 239 15.97 -17.58 -7.10
N GLU A 240 15.43 -18.47 -7.93
CA GLU A 240 14.06 -18.67 -8.44
C GLU A 240 12.96 -18.91 -7.38
N PHE A 241 12.91 -18.14 -6.29
CA PHE A 241 11.94 -18.35 -5.21
C PHE A 241 10.61 -17.59 -5.37
N THR A 242 10.36 -16.93 -6.51
CA THR A 242 9.19 -16.06 -6.70
C THR A 242 8.24 -16.47 -7.82
N ARG A 243 8.56 -17.51 -8.61
CA ARG A 243 7.73 -17.94 -9.74
C ARG A 243 6.91 -19.17 -9.35
N LEU A 244 5.58 -19.10 -9.53
CA LEU A 244 4.71 -20.27 -9.46
C LEU A 244 5.14 -21.29 -10.52
N PRO A 245 5.13 -22.60 -10.23
CA PRO A 245 5.35 -23.64 -11.23
C PRO A 245 4.50 -23.41 -12.47
N ASP A 246 5.10 -23.57 -13.65
CA ASP A 246 4.44 -23.25 -14.93
C ASP A 246 3.17 -24.09 -15.16
N ASP A 247 3.10 -25.31 -14.62
CA ASP A 247 1.93 -26.18 -14.72
C ASP A 247 0.73 -25.69 -13.90
N ILE A 248 0.98 -24.94 -12.81
CA ILE A 248 -0.07 -24.28 -12.02
C ILE A 248 -0.59 -23.06 -12.79
N LEU A 249 0.31 -22.27 -13.38
CA LEU A 249 -0.05 -21.11 -14.20
C LEU A 249 -0.90 -21.52 -15.43
N GLU A 250 -0.54 -22.60 -16.12
CA GLU A 250 -1.30 -23.14 -17.26
C GLU A 250 -2.71 -23.63 -16.87
N ARG A 251 -2.86 -24.27 -15.70
CA ARG A 251 -4.17 -24.72 -15.21
C ARG A 251 -5.09 -23.56 -14.82
N ILE A 252 -4.54 -22.49 -14.27
CA ILE A 252 -5.30 -21.26 -13.96
C ILE A 252 -5.73 -20.59 -15.26
N ASN A 253 -4.80 -20.38 -16.19
CA ASN A 253 -5.08 -19.75 -17.47
C ASN A 253 -6.10 -20.53 -18.31
N SER A 254 -6.03 -21.86 -18.31
CA SER A 254 -7.01 -22.71 -19.00
C SER A 254 -8.40 -22.64 -18.36
N LYS A 255 -8.52 -22.58 -17.03
CA LYS A 255 -9.83 -22.40 -16.36
C LYS A 255 -10.45 -21.03 -16.65
N ILE A 256 -9.64 -19.96 -16.68
CA ILE A 256 -10.09 -18.62 -17.08
C ILE A 256 -10.56 -18.63 -18.55
N MET A 257 -9.76 -19.17 -19.46
CA MET A 257 -10.08 -19.27 -20.90
C MET A 257 -11.33 -20.10 -21.19
N HIS A 258 -11.49 -21.27 -20.54
CA HIS A 258 -12.66 -22.12 -20.75
C HIS A 258 -13.96 -21.48 -20.23
N LYS A 259 -13.90 -20.62 -19.20
CA LYS A 259 -15.06 -19.86 -18.73
C LYS A 259 -15.45 -18.72 -19.68
N THR A 260 -14.49 -17.99 -20.24
CA THR A 260 -14.75 -16.92 -21.22
C THR A 260 -15.43 -17.46 -22.48
N ILE A 261 -15.09 -18.67 -22.91
CA ILE A 261 -15.74 -19.34 -24.05
C ILE A 261 -17.17 -19.81 -23.67
N ALA A 262 -17.36 -20.33 -22.46
CA ALA A 262 -18.67 -20.79 -22.00
C ALA A 262 -19.68 -19.65 -21.73
N SER A 263 -19.22 -18.46 -21.32
CA SER A 263 -20.07 -17.27 -21.15
C SER A 263 -20.41 -16.59 -22.49
N GLY A 264 -19.52 -16.67 -23.49
CA GLY A 264 -19.77 -16.18 -24.85
C GLY A 264 -20.83 -16.99 -25.63
N ILE A 265 -20.99 -18.29 -25.35
CA ILE A 265 -21.95 -19.17 -26.04
C ILE A 265 -23.39 -19.00 -25.51
N LYS A 266 -23.59 -18.39 -24.33
CA LYS A 266 -24.95 -18.15 -23.79
C LYS A 266 -25.64 -16.90 -24.34
N ASN A 267 -24.96 -16.09 -25.15
CA ASN A 267 -25.51 -14.88 -25.78
C ASN A 267 -25.60 -14.97 -27.32
N SER A 268 -25.61 -16.19 -27.88
CA SER A 268 -25.85 -16.44 -29.31
C SER A 268 -27.07 -17.32 -29.53
#